data_AF-A0A967WJJ2-F1
#
_entry.id   AF-A0A967WJJ2-F1
#
_cell.length_a   1.000
_cell.length_b   1.000
_cell.length_c   1.000
_cell.angle_alpha   90.00
_cell.angle_beta   90.00
_cell.angle_gamma   90.00
#
_symmetry.space_group_name_H-M   'P 1'
#
loop_
_entity.id
_entity.type
_entity.pdbx_description
1 polymer ?
#
loop_
_entity_poly.entity_id
_entity_poly.type
_entity_poly.pdbx_seq_one_letter_code
_entity_poly.pdbx_strand_id
1 'polypeptide(L)' 'MKTGLLWYDGDPRRDLETKVRRAVSRHHAKFGRWPNTCHVHPAAIGDTGTNDGLRI' A
#
# COMPACT_ATOMS: atom_id res chain seq x y z
N MET A 1 11.45 -6.23 17.33
CA MET A 1 10.91 -7.02 16.19
C MET A 1 10.54 -6.08 15.06
N LYS A 2 10.99 -6.33 13.83
CA LYS A 2 10.53 -5.59 12.64
C LYS A 2 9.34 -6.35 12.05
N THR A 3 8.13 -5.85 12.29
CA THR A 3 6.90 -6.46 11.79
C THR A 3 6.53 -5.82 10.46
N GLY A 4 6.38 -6.61 9.41
CA GLY A 4 5.97 -6.15 8.08
C GLY A 4 4.92 -7.08 7.48
N LEU A 5 3.98 -6.51 6.72
CA LEU A 5 3.01 -7.28 5.95
C LEU A 5 3.29 -7.09 4.46
N LEU A 6 3.70 -8.16 3.78
CA LEU A 6 3.66 -8.19 2.32
C LEU A 6 2.23 -8.48 1.87
N TRP A 7 1.67 -7.55 1.11
CA TRP A 7 0.35 -7.69 0.51
C TRP A 7 0.48 -7.68 -1.01
N TYR A 8 -0.09 -8.68 -1.66
CA TYR A 8 -0.17 -8.78 -3.11
C TYR A 8 -1.64 -8.72 -3.55
N ASP A 9 -1.98 -7.70 -4.33
CA ASP A 9 -3.27 -7.59 -5.03
C ASP A 9 -3.02 -7.93 -6.50
N GLY A 10 -3.45 -9.11 -6.93
CA GLY A 10 -3.23 -9.60 -8.30
C GLY A 10 -4.15 -8.96 -9.36
N ASP A 11 -4.87 -7.90 -9.01
CA ASP A 11 -5.92 -7.30 -9.83
C ASP A 11 -5.37 -6.00 -10.47
N PRO A 12 -4.87 -6.03 -11.72
CA PRO A 12 -4.20 -4.87 -12.32
C PRO A 12 -5.16 -3.72 -12.64
N ARG A 13 -6.47 -3.98 -12.72
CA ARG A 13 -7.51 -2.99 -13.04
C ARG A 13 -7.90 -2.10 -11.86
N ARG A 14 -7.40 -2.40 -10.66
CA ARG A 14 -7.82 -1.78 -9.41
C ARG A 14 -6.86 -0.65 -9.05
N ASP A 15 -7.40 0.53 -8.77
CA ASP A 15 -6.63 1.72 -8.40
C ASP A 15 -5.67 1.48 -7.24
N LEU A 16 -4.51 2.15 -7.30
CA LEU A 16 -3.49 2.08 -6.26
C LEU A 16 -4.06 2.45 -4.89
N GLU A 17 -4.90 3.49 -4.81
CA GLU A 17 -5.51 3.92 -3.56
C GLU A 17 -6.33 2.79 -2.91
N THR A 18 -7.14 2.09 -3.71
CA THR A 18 -7.95 0.97 -3.23
C THR A 18 -7.07 -0.18 -2.73
N LYS A 19 -5.97 -0.47 -3.42
CA LYS A 19 -4.99 -1.49 -3.01
C LYS A 19 -4.32 -1.12 -1.68
N VAL A 20 -3.89 0.14 -1.53
CA VAL A 20 -3.28 0.64 -0.31
C VAL A 20 -4.27 0.58 0.85
N ARG A 21 -5.50 1.08 0.70
CA ARG A 21 -6.54 1.02 1.75
C ARG A 21 -6.78 -0.42 2.24
N ARG A 22 -6.82 -1.39 1.34
CA ARG A 22 -6.97 -2.82 1.68
C ARG A 22 -5.75 -3.37 2.42
N ALA A 23 -4.54 -3.05 1.95
CA ALA A 23 -3.31 -3.46 2.62
C ALA A 23 -3.23 -2.90 4.05
N VAL A 24 -3.61 -1.63 4.23
CA VAL A 24 -3.67 -0.94 5.53
C VAL A 24 -4.69 -1.61 6.45
N SER A 25 -5.91 -1.85 5.96
CA SER A 25 -6.96 -2.53 6.73
C SER A 25 -6.52 -3.93 7.18
N ARG A 26 -5.85 -4.71 6.31
CA ARG A 26 -5.36 -6.04 6.69
C ARG A 26 -4.14 -5.99 7.61
N HIS A 27 -3.27 -4.99 7.49
CA HIS A 27 -2.19 -4.76 8.46
C HIS A 27 -2.79 -4.47 9.85
N HIS A 28 -3.77 -3.59 9.92
CA HIS A 28 -4.47 -3.27 11.16
C HIS A 28 -5.19 -4.50 11.74
N ALA A 29 -5.92 -5.26 10.92
CA ALA A 29 -6.59 -6.48 11.37
C ALA A 29 -5.61 -7.55 11.89
N LYS A 30 -4.42 -7.67 11.29
CA LYS A 30 -3.43 -8.68 11.67
C LYS A 30 -2.60 -8.29 12.90
N PHE A 31 -2.28 -7.00 13.04
CA PHE A 31 -1.33 -6.53 14.06
C PHE A 31 -1.93 -5.57 15.08
N GLY A 32 -3.20 -5.17 14.93
CA GLY A 32 -3.85 -4.18 15.78
C GLY A 32 -3.23 -2.78 15.68
N ARG A 33 -2.38 -2.54 14.68
CA ARG A 33 -1.61 -1.30 14.51
C ARG A 33 -1.77 -0.77 13.10
N TRP A 34 -1.88 0.54 12.98
CA TRP A 34 -1.83 1.21 11.69
C TRP A 34 -0.39 1.19 11.15
N PRO A 35 -0.19 0.81 9.88
CA PRO A 35 1.12 0.95 9.25
C PRO A 35 1.44 2.45 9.11
N ASN A 36 2.70 2.80 9.37
CA ASN A 36 3.23 4.16 9.19
C ASN A 36 3.90 4.35 7.82
N THR A 37 4.21 3.26 7.11
CA THR A 37 4.90 3.27 5.82
C THR A 37 4.33 2.17 4.93
N CYS A 38 4.11 2.47 3.65
CA CYS A 38 3.68 1.50 2.64
C CYS A 38 4.67 1.51 1.47
N HIS A 39 5.38 0.41 1.28
CA HIS A 39 6.21 0.22 0.09
C HIS A 39 5.36 -0.34 -1.03
N VAL A 40 5.26 0.39 -2.13
CA VAL A 40 4.52 -0.02 -3.32
C VAL A 40 5.51 -0.27 -4.46
N HIS A 41 5.22 -1.28 -5.28
CA HIS A 41 6.03 -1.51 -6.47
C HIS A 41 5.80 -0.37 -7.48
N PRO A 42 6.83 0.20 -8.13
CA PRO A 42 6.67 1.30 -9.07
C PRO A 42 5.69 0.98 -10.21
N ALA A 43 5.68 -0.27 -10.68
CA ALA A 43 4.71 -0.73 -11.68
C ALA A 43 3.23 -0.66 -11.22
N ALA A 44 2.96 -0.57 -9.92
CA ALA A 44 1.62 -0.38 -9.37
C ALA A 44 1.19 1.10 -9.34
N ILE A 45 2.14 2.03 -9.45
CA ILE A 45 1.89 3.48 -9.50
C ILE A 45 1.41 3.91 -10.90
N GLY A 46 1.69 3.10 -11.94
CA GLY A 46 1.45 3.50 -13.32
C GLY A 46 2.30 4.73 -13.71
N ASP A 47 2.20 5.17 -14.96
CA ASP A 47 2.95 6.34 -15.47
C ASP A 47 2.49 7.68 -14.86
N THR A 48 1.54 7.66 -13.92
CA THR A 48 1.03 8.85 -13.22
C THR A 48 1.88 9.17 -12.00
N GLY A 49 3.19 9.27 -12.20
CA GLY A 49 4.16 9.69 -11.19
C GLY A 49 4.19 11.20 -11.01
N THR A 50 3.08 11.83 -10.61
CA THR A 50 3.07 13.14 -9.91
C THR A 50 1.69 13.30 -9.27
N ASN A 51 1.57 12.90 -8.01
CA ASN A 51 0.60 13.54 -7.12
C ASN A 51 1.34 14.05 -5.90
N ASP A 52 1.24 15.36 -5.77
CA ASP A 52 1.81 16.27 -4.79
C ASP A 52 1.79 15.71 -3.36
N GLY A 53 2.94 15.77 -2.68
CA GLY A 53 2.99 15.84 -1.22
C GLY A 53 3.19 14.56 -0.40
N LEU A 54 3.17 13.34 -0.96
CA LEU A 54 3.40 12.14 -0.14
C LEU A 54 4.90 11.85 0.02
N ARG A 55 5.53 12.53 0.98
CA ARG A 55 6.85 12.16 1.49
C ARG A 55 6.79 10.73 2.06
N ILE A 56 7.41 9.79 1.36
CA ILE A 56 7.87 8.51 1.93
C ILE A 56 9.36 8.60 2.29
#